data_AF-A0A832K0W3-F1
#
_entry.id   AF-A0A832K0W3-F1
#
_cell.length_a   1.000
_cell.length_b   1.000
_cell.length_c   1.000
_cell.angle_alpha   90.00
_cell.angle_beta   90.00
_cell.angle_gamma   90.00
#
_symmetry.space_group_name_H-M   'P 1'
#
loop_
_entity.id
_entity.type
_entity.pdbx_description
1 polymer ?
#
loop_
_entity_poly.entity_id
_entity_poly.type
_entity_poly.pdbx_seq_one_letter_code
_entity_poly.pdbx_strand_id
1 'polypeptide(L)'
;LILTNQQVNAILVNIFGGIVRCDLIAEGIINAANEIDLTVPTVVRLAGTNAEQGRKMLAESGLNLLAEQSLSDAANQAVKAARANQGGV
;
A
#
# COMPACT_ATOMS: atom_id res chain seq x y z
N LEU A 1 -9.97 -0.46 11.36
CA LEU A 1 -9.82 -1.86 11.80
C LEU A 1 -8.35 -2.31 11.88
N ILE A 2 -7.57 -2.22 10.81
CA ILE A 2 -6.15 -2.65 10.86
C ILE A 2 -5.34 -1.78 11.85
N LEU A 3 -5.46 -0.46 11.73
CA LEU A 3 -4.76 0.51 12.59
C LEU A 3 -5.25 0.55 14.04
N THR A 4 -6.31 -0.17 14.41
CA THR A 4 -6.72 -0.23 15.83
C THR A 4 -5.78 -1.13 16.64
N ASN A 5 -5.00 -1.99 15.97
CA ASN A 5 -3.94 -2.77 16.61
C ASN A 5 -2.61 -1.98 16.59
N GLN A 6 -2.14 -1.61 17.79
CA GLN A 6 -0.90 -0.84 17.99
C GLN A 6 0.37 -1.63 17.63
N GLN A 7 0.30 -2.95 17.42
CA GLN A 7 1.44 -3.78 17.03
C GLN A 7 1.71 -3.77 15.51
N VAL A 8 0.88 -3.08 14.72
CA VAL A 8 1.02 -3.01 13.27
C VAL A 8 2.14 -2.03 12.91
N ASN A 9 3.25 -2.57 12.38
CA ASN A 9 4.43 -1.79 11.99
C ASN A 9 4.51 -1.48 10.49
N ALA A 10 3.78 -2.24 9.66
CA ALA A 10 3.64 -2.03 8.22
C ALA A 10 2.34 -2.68 7.74
N ILE A 11 1.81 -2.21 6.61
CA ILE A 11 0.63 -2.80 5.96
C ILE A 11 1.04 -3.29 4.57
N LEU A 12 0.60 -4.49 4.20
CA LEU A 12 0.68 -5.01 2.83
C LEU A 12 -0.74 -5.12 2.27
N VAL A 13 -1.05 -4.31 1.27
CA VAL A 13 -2.29 -4.38 0.49
C VAL A 13 -1.99 -5.17 -0.79
N ASN A 14 -2.56 -6.36 -0.94
CA ASN A 14 -2.42 -7.16 -2.16
C ASN A 14 -3.78 -7.33 -2.82
N ILE A 15 -3.99 -6.69 -3.97
CA ILE A 15 -5.26 -6.74 -4.70
C ILE A 15 -5.02 -7.21 -6.14
N PHE A 16 -5.76 -8.25 -6.51
CA PHE A 16 -5.95 -8.66 -7.90
C PHE A 16 -7.26 -8.05 -8.42
N GLY A 17 -7.15 -6.97 -9.20
CA GLY A 17 -8.25 -6.41 -9.98
C GLY A 17 -8.68 -7.38 -11.07
N GLY A 18 -9.95 -7.77 -11.06
CA GLY A 18 -10.59 -8.53 -12.13
C GLY A 18 -11.72 -7.72 -12.74
N ILE A 19 -12.81 -7.57 -11.97
CA ILE A 19 -13.98 -6.77 -12.37
C ILE A 19 -13.71 -5.27 -12.16
N VAL A 20 -13.11 -4.91 -11.02
CA VAL A 20 -12.77 -3.52 -10.69
C VAL A 20 -11.38 -3.18 -11.22
N ARG A 21 -11.27 -2.03 -11.90
CA ARG A 21 -10.00 -1.52 -12.43
C ARG A 21 -9.07 -1.08 -11.30
N CYS A 22 -7.78 -1.35 -11.45
CA CYS A 22 -6.78 -1.03 -10.44
C CYS A 22 -6.58 0.48 -10.22
N ASP A 23 -6.90 1.34 -11.19
CA ASP A 23 -6.86 2.80 -10.99
C ASP A 23 -7.94 3.29 -10.02
N LEU A 24 -9.17 2.74 -10.09
CA LEU A 24 -10.23 3.05 -9.11
C LEU A 24 -9.88 2.51 -7.72
N ILE A 25 -9.23 1.35 -7.66
CA ILE A 25 -8.72 0.79 -6.40
C ILE A 25 -7.63 1.71 -5.82
N ALA A 26 -6.70 2.18 -6.65
CA ALA A 26 -5.64 3.10 -6.23
C ALA A 26 -6.22 4.42 -5.70
N GLU A 27 -7.20 5.00 -6.37
CA GLU A 27 -7.92 6.19 -5.89
C GLU A 27 -8.55 5.96 -4.51
N GLY A 28 -9.24 4.83 -4.31
CA GLY A 28 -9.81 4.48 -3.01
C GLY A 28 -8.76 4.34 -1.91
N ILE A 29 -7.59 3.77 -2.22
CA ILE A 29 -6.48 3.65 -1.27
C ILE A 29 -5.92 5.03 -0.91
N ILE A 30 -5.72 5.92 -1.89
CA ILE A 30 -5.20 7.27 -1.67
C ILE A 30 -6.17 8.08 -0.81
N ASN A 31 -7.47 8.02 -1.11
CA ASN A 31 -8.49 8.71 -0.35
C ASN A 31 -8.53 8.21 1.10
N ALA A 32 -8.55 6.89 1.30
CA ALA A 32 -8.52 6.30 2.64
C ALA A 32 -7.25 6.68 3.42
N ALA A 33 -6.08 6.70 2.77
CA ALA A 33 -4.83 7.08 3.40
C ALA A 33 -4.79 8.55 3.83
N ASN A 34 -5.40 9.45 3.06
CA ASN A 34 -5.56 10.86 3.41
C ASN A 34 -6.55 11.06 4.57
N GLU A 35 -7.70 10.38 4.55
CA GLU A 35 -8.74 10.53 5.58
C GLU A 35 -8.27 10.13 6.97
N ILE A 36 -7.40 9.13 7.06
CA ILE A 36 -6.92 8.56 8.33
C ILE A 36 -5.54 9.05 8.74
N ASP A 37 -4.94 9.99 7.98
CA ASP A 37 -3.56 10.45 8.14
C ASP A 37 -2.59 9.27 8.33
N LEU A 38 -2.47 8.44 7.30
CA LEU A 38 -1.77 7.15 7.37
C LEU A 38 -0.27 7.32 7.67
N THR A 39 0.11 7.07 8.92
CA THR A 39 1.50 7.12 9.40
C THR A 39 2.27 5.82 9.20
N VAL A 40 1.58 4.69 9.14
CA VAL A 40 2.18 3.36 8.98
C VAL A 40 2.54 3.11 7.51
N PRO A 41 3.79 2.72 7.18
CA PRO A 41 4.23 2.48 5.83
C PRO A 41 3.41 1.35 5.22
N THR A 42 2.89 1.64 4.04
CA THR A 42 1.97 0.72 3.37
C THR A 42 2.50 0.36 2.00
N VAL A 43 2.73 -0.93 1.81
CA VAL A 43 3.12 -1.51 0.52
C VAL A 43 1.88 -2.00 -0.18
N VAL A 44 1.67 -1.58 -1.42
CA VAL A 44 0.50 -1.90 -2.22
C VAL A 44 0.95 -2.66 -3.46
N ARG A 45 0.40 -3.84 -3.66
CA ARG A 45 0.57 -4.63 -4.87
C ARG A 45 -0.75 -4.73 -5.61
N LEU A 46 -0.75 -4.16 -6.81
CA LEU A 46 -1.89 -4.18 -7.74
C LEU A 46 -1.55 -5.03 -8.96
N ALA A 47 -2.44 -5.97 -9.29
CA ALA A 47 -2.40 -6.72 -10.54
C ALA A 47 -3.79 -6.80 -11.15
N GLY A 48 -3.90 -6.74 -12.47
CA GLY A 48 -5.20 -6.69 -13.17
C GLY A 48 -5.27 -5.58 -14.20
N THR A 49 -6.50 -5.27 -14.62
CA THR A 49 -6.79 -4.18 -15.57
C THR A 49 -6.33 -2.84 -15.01
N ASN A 50 -5.57 -2.07 -15.80
CA ASN A 50 -4.99 -0.78 -15.42
C ASN A 50 -4.07 -0.80 -14.19
N ALA A 51 -3.46 -1.94 -13.88
CA ALA A 51 -2.55 -2.06 -12.74
C ALA A 51 -1.36 -1.09 -12.82
N GLU A 52 -0.83 -0.84 -14.03
CA GLU A 52 0.26 0.12 -14.23
C GLU A 52 -0.17 1.56 -13.88
N GLN A 53 -1.35 1.98 -14.35
CA GLN A 53 -1.92 3.29 -14.01
C GLN A 53 -2.16 3.42 -12.51
N GLY A 54 -2.75 2.41 -11.87
CA GLY A 54 -2.97 2.41 -10.43
C GLY A 54 -1.67 2.52 -9.62
N ARG A 55 -0.61 1.81 -10.03
CA ARG A 55 0.72 1.93 -9.39
C ARG A 55 1.32 3.33 -9.57
N LYS A 56 1.17 3.92 -10.75
CA LYS A 56 1.61 5.30 -11.02
C LYS A 56 0.89 6.31 -10.13
N MET A 57 -0.44 6.20 -9.99
CA MET A 57 -1.23 7.05 -9.10
C MET A 57 -0.76 6.94 -7.64
N LEU A 58 -0.48 5.72 -7.16
CA LEU A 58 0.03 5.52 -5.81
C LEU A 58 1.41 6.18 -5.62
N ALA A 59 2.31 6.04 -6.58
CA ALA A 59 3.65 6.65 -6.53
C ALA A 59 3.62 8.18 -6.59
N GLU A 60 2.66 8.77 -7.31
CA GLU A 60 2.51 10.22 -7.46
C GLU A 60 1.70 10.87 -6.33
N SER A 61 1.13 10.06 -5.41
CA SER A 61 0.24 10.56 -4.35
C SER A 61 0.93 11.41 -3.29
N GLY A 62 2.27 11.34 -3.18
CA GLY A 62 3.03 12.02 -2.12
C GLY A 62 2.83 11.43 -0.72
N LEU A 63 2.09 10.32 -0.61
CA LEU A 63 1.83 9.60 0.64
C LEU A 63 2.89 8.52 0.88
N ASN A 64 2.94 7.97 2.10
CA ASN A 64 3.83 6.87 2.47
C ASN A 64 3.33 5.52 1.92
N LEU A 65 3.05 5.48 0.62
CA LEU A 65 2.54 4.34 -0.14
C LEU A 65 3.63 3.87 -1.11
N LEU A 66 4.00 2.60 -1.01
CA LEU A 66 4.98 1.96 -1.88
C LEU A 66 4.25 1.03 -2.84
N ALA A 67 4.35 1.25 -4.14
CA ALA A 67 3.67 0.43 -5.14
C ALA A 67 4.60 -0.63 -5.72
N GLU A 68 4.20 -1.90 -5.65
CA GLU A 68 4.99 -3.05 -6.13
C GLU A 68 4.21 -3.88 -7.16
N GLN A 69 4.93 -4.54 -8.06
CA GLN A 69 4.32 -5.38 -9.11
C GLN A 69 4.23 -6.86 -8.69
N SER A 70 5.32 -7.39 -8.13
CA SER A 70 5.42 -8.77 -7.69
C SER A 70 4.97 -8.91 -6.23
N LEU A 71 4.35 -10.05 -5.91
CA LEU A 71 4.04 -10.38 -4.52
C LEU A 71 5.31 -10.57 -3.69
N SER A 72 6.36 -11.17 -4.28
CA SER A 72 7.64 -11.40 -3.60
C SER A 72 8.31 -10.08 -3.22
N ASP A 73 8.32 -9.12 -4.15
CA ASP A 73 8.92 -7.80 -3.91
C ASP A 73 8.10 -7.02 -2.88
N ALA A 74 6.77 -7.05 -2.99
CA ALA A 74 5.87 -6.44 -2.02
C ALA A 74 6.05 -7.01 -0.60
N ALA A 75 6.19 -8.33 -0.48
CA ALA A 75 6.44 -8.98 0.81
C ALA A 75 7.81 -8.58 1.39
N ASN A 76 8.86 -8.62 0.58
CA ASN A 76 10.20 -8.21 0.99
C ASN A 76 10.22 -6.75 1.44
N GLN A 77 9.53 -5.87 0.71
CA GLN A 77 9.44 -4.46 1.02
C GLN A 77 8.63 -4.21 2.29
N ALA A 78 7.53 -4.93 2.50
CA ALA A 78 6.74 -4.83 3.73
C ALA A 78 7.55 -5.25 4.96
N VAL A 79 8.35 -6.32 4.85
CA VAL A 79 9.27 -6.76 5.93
C VAL A 79 10.34 -5.70 6.21
N LYS A 80 10.94 -5.11 5.18
CA LYS A 80 11.91 -4.02 5.34
C LYS A 80 11.28 -2.80 6.02
N ALA A 81 10.10 -2.39 5.58
CA ALA A 81 9.37 -1.27 6.15
C ALA A 81 9.01 -1.52 7.63
N ALA A 82 8.52 -2.72 7.95
CA ALA A 82 8.20 -3.10 9.33
C ALA A 82 9.44 -3.04 10.24
N ARG A 83 10.60 -3.53 9.78
CA ARG A 83 11.86 -3.48 10.54
C ARG A 83 12.38 -2.05 10.73
N ALA A 84 12.28 -1.21 9.71
CA ALA A 84 12.70 0.18 9.79
C ALA A 84 11.88 0.97 10.83
N ASN A 85 10.58 0.69 10.91
CA ASN A 85 9.69 1.31 11.89
C ASN A 85 9.85 0.78 13.32
N GLN A 86 10.37 -0.43 13.52
CA GLN A 86 10.64 -0.99 14.85
C GLN A 86 11.83 -0.34 15.56
N GLY A 87 12.64 0.47 14.86
CA GLY A 87 13.79 1.19 15.44
C GLY A 87 13.46 2.55 16.05
N GLY A 88 12.17 2.92 16.16
CA GLY A 88 11.69 4.19 16.73
C GLY A 88 11.32 4.12 18.22
N VAL A 89 11.89 3.19 18.98
CA VAL A 89 11.80 3.10 20.45
C VAL A 89 13.20 3.10 21.04
#